data_AF-A0A967HCV8-F1
#
_entry.id   AF-A0A967HCV8-F1
#
_cell.length_a   1.000
_cell.length_b   1.000
_cell.length_c   1.000
_cell.angle_alpha   90.00
_cell.angle_beta   90.00
_cell.angle_gamma   90.00
#
_symmetry.space_group_name_H-M   'P 1'
#
loop_
_entity.id
_entity.type
_entity.pdbx_description
1 polymer ?
#
loop_
_entity_poly.entity_id
_entity_poly.type
_entity_poly.pdbx_seq_one_letter_code
_entity_poly.pdbx_strand_id
1 'polypeptide(L)'
;RAERERIAELTEQGLPPANNYSACIPDGMPAMMQGMFPMEVLETPGQVTIIQEAYNQVRRVILGGELPPPEQAEPRFAGHSVGRWEGDTLVVETVGVKDYVEFRNVPH
;
A
#
# COMPACT_ATOMS: atom_id res chain seq x y z
N ARG A 1 14.28 -12.66 18.16
CA ARG A 1 14.14 -13.77 19.14
C ARG A 1 12.98 -13.51 20.08
N ALA A 2 12.98 -12.38 20.80
CA ALA A 2 11.86 -11.95 21.64
C ALA A 2 10.50 -11.91 20.90
N GLU A 3 10.45 -11.39 19.66
CA GLU A 3 9.19 -11.35 18.89
C GLU A 3 8.61 -12.75 18.59
N ARG A 4 9.47 -13.73 18.30
CA ARG A 4 9.03 -15.11 18.05
C ARG A 4 8.50 -15.77 19.32
N GLU A 5 9.12 -15.47 20.47
CA GLU A 5 8.68 -15.95 21.78
C GLU A 5 7.33 -15.32 22.16
N ARG A 6 7.15 -14.01 21.93
CA ARG A 6 5.87 -13.31 22.13
C ARG A 6 4.75 -13.88 21.26
N ILE A 7 5.00 -14.10 19.97
CA ILE A 7 4.00 -14.69 19.06
C ILE A 7 3.64 -16.12 19.50
N ALA A 8 4.60 -16.90 19.97
CA ALA A 8 4.35 -18.26 20.45
C ALA A 8 3.46 -18.27 21.70
N GLU A 9 3.71 -17.38 22.67
CA GLU A 9 2.88 -17.23 23.86
C GLU A 9 1.44 -16.81 23.52
N LEU A 10 1.27 -15.82 22.63
CA LEU A 10 -0.06 -15.38 22.17
C LEU A 10 -0.82 -16.51 21.47
N THR A 11 -0.11 -17.30 20.67
CA THR A 11 -0.68 -18.47 19.98
C THR A 11 -1.16 -19.54 20.96
N GLU A 12 -0.40 -19.83 22.03
CA GLU A 12 -0.81 -20.76 23.08
C GLU A 12 -2.08 -20.29 23.80
N GLN A 13 -2.22 -18.97 23.99
CA GLN A 13 -3.41 -18.35 24.59
C GLN A 13 -4.60 -18.21 23.62
N GLY A 14 -4.42 -18.58 22.34
CA GLY A 14 -5.44 -18.40 21.31
C GLY A 14 -5.73 -16.94 20.95
N LEU A 15 -4.82 -16.02 21.29
CA LEU A 15 -4.92 -14.60 20.98
C LEU A 15 -4.15 -14.29 19.69
N PRO A 16 -4.72 -13.48 18.77
CA PRO A 16 -3.98 -13.09 17.58
C PRO A 16 -2.78 -12.20 17.97
N PRO A 17 -1.63 -12.34 17.31
CA PRO A 17 -0.53 -11.41 17.47
C PRO A 17 -0.98 -10.01 17.04
N ALA A 18 -0.73 -9.00 17.88
CA ALA A 18 -1.05 -7.62 17.56
C ALA A 18 -0.14 -7.11 16.44
N ASN A 19 -0.64 -7.11 15.21
CA ASN A 19 0.03 -6.62 14.01
C ASN A 19 -0.96 -5.87 13.08
N ASN A 20 -0.43 -5.21 12.04
CA ASN A 20 -1.25 -4.43 11.10
C ASN A 20 -2.37 -5.25 10.45
N TYR A 21 -2.11 -6.51 10.10
CA TYR A 21 -3.11 -7.41 9.51
C TYR A 21 -4.27 -7.68 10.48
N SER A 22 -3.98 -7.99 11.74
CA SER A 22 -4.97 -8.25 12.80
C SER A 22 -5.77 -7.01 13.19
N ALA A 23 -5.20 -5.82 12.98
CA ALA A 23 -5.82 -4.53 13.26
C ALA A 23 -6.54 -3.94 12.03
N CYS A 24 -6.65 -4.68 10.92
CA CYS A 24 -7.24 -4.23 9.66
C CYS A 24 -6.62 -2.93 9.12
N ILE A 25 -5.33 -2.71 9.39
CA ILE A 25 -4.58 -1.57 8.87
C ILE A 25 -4.11 -1.90 7.46
N PRO A 26 -4.43 -1.07 6.44
CA PRO A 26 -3.98 -1.28 5.07
C PRO A 26 -2.45 -1.43 4.93
N ASP A 27 -2.02 -2.27 3.99
CA ASP A 27 -0.61 -2.46 3.67
C ASP A 27 0.04 -1.17 3.16
N GLY A 28 -0.70 -0.38 2.39
CA GLY A 28 -0.20 0.84 1.75
C GLY A 28 0.83 0.57 0.65
N MET A 29 1.45 1.63 0.14
CA MET A 29 2.52 1.49 -0.85
C MET A 29 3.87 1.17 -0.20
N PRO A 30 4.79 0.45 -0.89
CA PRO A 30 4.56 -0.35 -2.08
C PRO A 30 3.97 -1.74 -1.75
N ALA A 31 3.75 -2.06 -0.47
CA ALA A 31 3.36 -3.40 0.00
C ALA A 31 2.10 -3.95 -0.68
N MET A 32 1.09 -3.10 -0.91
CA MET A 32 -0.14 -3.46 -1.63
C MET A 32 0.14 -4.01 -3.04
N MET A 33 1.24 -3.60 -3.67
CA MET A 33 1.64 -4.05 -5.01
C MET A 33 2.38 -5.40 -5.00
N GLN A 34 2.55 -6.05 -3.85
CA GLN A 34 3.10 -7.40 -3.78
C GLN A 34 2.11 -8.48 -4.21
N GLY A 35 0.82 -8.15 -4.39
CA GLY A 35 -0.19 -9.09 -4.87
C GLY A 35 -0.47 -10.24 -3.88
N MET A 36 -0.35 -9.99 -2.56
CA MET A 36 -0.68 -10.99 -1.53
C MET A 36 -2.16 -11.40 -1.54
N PHE A 37 -3.02 -10.49 -2.01
CA PHE A 37 -4.45 -10.71 -2.14
C PHE A 37 -4.88 -10.41 -3.58
N PRO A 38 -6.01 -10.97 -4.04
CA PRO A 38 -6.57 -10.66 -5.34
C PRO A 38 -6.62 -9.16 -5.61
N MET A 39 -6.15 -8.81 -6.80
CA MET A 39 -6.01 -7.44 -7.27
C MET A 39 -6.70 -7.30 -8.62
N GLU A 40 -7.49 -6.25 -8.76
CA GLU A 40 -8.07 -5.84 -10.04
C GLU A 40 -7.38 -4.57 -10.53
N VAL A 41 -7.01 -4.56 -11.81
CA VAL A 41 -6.42 -3.40 -12.49
C VAL A 41 -7.41 -2.94 -13.55
N LEU A 42 -7.98 -1.76 -13.33
CA LEU A 42 -8.98 -1.14 -14.19
C LEU A 42 -8.35 0.04 -14.91
N GLU A 43 -8.18 -0.10 -16.21
CA GLU A 43 -7.71 0.98 -17.07
C GLU A 43 -8.87 1.77 -17.65
N THR A 44 -8.82 3.09 -17.52
CA THR A 44 -9.75 4.03 -18.11
C THR A 44 -8.99 5.18 -18.76
N PRO A 45 -9.57 5.92 -19.72
CA PRO A 45 -8.92 7.10 -20.27
C PRO A 45 -8.49 8.07 -19.16
N GLY A 46 -7.17 8.32 -19.04
CA GLY A 46 -6.59 9.24 -18.07
C GLY A 46 -6.33 8.65 -16.66
N GLN A 47 -6.70 7.40 -16.37
CA GLN A 47 -6.48 6.81 -15.04
C GLN A 47 -6.36 5.28 -15.07
N VAL A 48 -5.40 4.75 -14.32
CA VAL A 48 -5.35 3.33 -13.93
C VAL A 48 -5.74 3.22 -12.46
N THR A 49 -6.74 2.39 -12.18
CA THR A 49 -7.22 2.12 -10.81
C THR A 49 -6.84 0.71 -10.42
N ILE A 50 -6.20 0.56 -9.27
CA ILE A 50 -5.80 -0.72 -8.71
C ILE A 50 -6.58 -0.93 -7.42
N ILE A 51 -7.36 -2.00 -7.37
CA ILE A 51 -8.21 -2.37 -6.23
C ILE A 51 -7.67 -3.69 -5.66
N GLN A 52 -7.50 -3.74 -4.34
CA GLN A 52 -7.12 -4.97 -3.65
C GLN A 52 -8.28 -5.43 -2.78
N GLU A 53 -8.59 -6.74 -2.84
CA GLU A 53 -9.69 -7.34 -2.06
C GLU A 53 -9.51 -7.10 -0.55
N ALA A 54 -8.29 -7.26 -0.05
CA ALA A 54 -7.97 -7.03 1.35
C ALA A 54 -7.91 -5.54 1.69
N TYR A 55 -8.44 -5.19 2.85
CA TYR A 55 -8.40 -3.85 3.45
C TYR A 55 -9.05 -2.74 2.62
N ASN A 56 -9.86 -3.09 1.60
CA ASN A 56 -10.50 -2.16 0.67
C ASN A 56 -9.51 -1.14 0.09
N GLN A 57 -8.29 -1.58 -0.25
CA GLN A 57 -7.25 -0.68 -0.73
C GLN A 57 -7.54 -0.27 -2.16
N VAL A 58 -7.55 1.04 -2.40
CA VAL A 58 -7.72 1.60 -3.75
C VAL A 58 -6.56 2.54 -4.03
N ARG A 59 -5.75 2.20 -5.02
CA ARG A 59 -4.72 3.08 -5.58
C ARG A 59 -5.22 3.64 -6.91
N ARG A 60 -5.14 4.96 -7.05
CA ARG A 60 -5.49 5.67 -8.29
C ARG A 60 -4.24 6.29 -8.86
N VAL A 61 -3.91 5.91 -10.09
CA VAL A 61 -2.77 6.41 -10.85
C VAL A 61 -3.31 7.31 -11.95
N ILE A 62 -3.10 8.62 -11.81
CA ILE A 62 -3.52 9.61 -12.80
C ILE A 62 -2.50 9.62 -13.95
N LEU A 63 -2.97 9.44 -15.19
CA LEU A 63 -2.09 9.42 -16.36
C LEU A 63 -1.88 10.85 -16.89
N GLY A 64 -0.62 11.27 -17.00
CA GLY A 64 -0.26 12.58 -17.55
C GLY A 64 -0.59 13.79 -16.64
N GLY A 65 -0.86 13.55 -15.36
CA GLY A 65 -1.03 14.61 -14.35
C GLY A 65 0.29 15.05 -13.72
N GLU A 66 0.21 15.92 -12.71
CA GLU A 66 1.34 16.33 -11.88
C GLU A 66 1.08 15.92 -10.42
N LEU A 67 2.15 15.51 -9.73
CA LEU A 67 2.05 15.22 -8.30
C LEU A 67 2.02 16.53 -7.50
N PRO A 68 1.26 16.58 -6.40
CA PRO A 68 1.39 17.69 -5.46
C PRO A 68 2.81 17.73 -4.89
N PRO A 69 3.31 18.91 -4.47
CA PRO A 69 4.53 18.99 -3.69
C PRO A 69 4.44 18.07 -2.45
N PRO A 70 5.51 17.33 -2.09
CA PRO A 70 5.45 16.38 -0.98
C PRO A 70 4.95 16.99 0.33
N GLU A 71 5.28 18.24 0.61
CA GLU A 71 4.85 18.99 1.80
C GLU A 71 3.37 19.41 1.78
N GLN A 72 2.71 19.33 0.61
CA GLN A 72 1.28 19.62 0.43
C GLN A 72 0.46 18.35 0.17
N ALA A 73 1.11 17.19 0.06
CA ALA A 73 0.47 15.92 -0.21
C ALA A 73 -0.17 15.36 1.06
N GLU A 74 -1.51 15.35 1.13
CA GLU A 74 -2.24 14.73 2.24
C GLU A 74 -1.83 13.24 2.39
N PRO A 75 -1.33 12.80 3.56
CA PRO A 75 -0.81 11.44 3.74
C PRO A 75 -1.86 10.33 3.63
N ARG A 76 -1.68 9.42 2.67
CA ARG A 76 -2.56 8.26 2.41
C ARG A 76 -1.78 6.95 2.42
N PHE A 77 -2.44 5.83 2.73
CA PHE A 77 -1.80 4.51 2.66
C PHE A 77 -1.21 4.23 1.27
N ALA A 78 -1.96 4.53 0.21
CA ALA A 78 -1.50 4.36 -1.17
C ALA A 78 -0.80 5.60 -1.78
N GLY A 79 -0.65 6.67 -0.99
CA GLY A 79 -0.18 7.97 -1.47
C GLY A 79 -1.03 8.59 -2.60
N HIS A 80 -0.44 9.58 -3.27
CA HIS A 80 -0.92 10.16 -4.53
C HIS A 80 -0.03 9.66 -5.64
N SER A 81 -0.61 9.10 -6.71
CA SER A 81 0.15 8.47 -7.79
C SER A 81 -0.11 9.14 -9.14
N VAL A 82 0.96 9.43 -9.88
CA VAL A 82 0.93 9.83 -11.29
C VAL A 82 1.71 8.81 -12.10
N GLY A 83 1.21 8.46 -13.27
CA GLY A 83 1.85 7.48 -14.14
C GLY A 83 1.95 7.91 -15.59
N ARG A 84 2.81 7.20 -16.31
CA ARG A 84 2.99 7.29 -17.76
C ARG A 84 3.31 5.92 -18.33
N TRP A 85 2.90 5.69 -19.57
CA TRP A 85 3.24 4.47 -20.31
C TRP A 85 4.58 4.64 -21.03
N GLU A 86 5.49 3.71 -20.80
CA GLU A 86 6.74 3.55 -21.52
C GLU A 86 6.69 2.19 -22.24
N GLY A 87 6.20 2.19 -23.49
CA GLY A 87 5.92 0.95 -24.21
C GLY A 87 4.78 0.17 -23.56
N ASP A 88 5.08 -1.02 -23.04
CA ASP A 88 4.16 -1.90 -22.30
C ASP A 88 4.25 -1.74 -20.78
N THR A 89 5.07 -0.80 -20.30
CA THR A 89 5.36 -0.62 -18.88
C THR A 89 4.69 0.66 -18.36
N LEU A 90 3.87 0.53 -17.30
CA LEU A 90 3.34 1.67 -16.56
C LEU A 90 4.35 2.11 -15.49
N VAL A 91 5.02 3.24 -15.71
CA VAL A 91 5.90 3.85 -14.71
C VAL A 91 5.08 4.77 -13.82
N VAL A 92 5.18 4.60 -12.50
CA VAL A 92 4.37 5.34 -11.52
C VAL A 92 5.24 5.98 -10.46
N GLU A 93 5.01 7.27 -10.23
CA GLU A 93 5.61 8.04 -9.16
C GLU A 93 4.56 8.27 -8.07
N THR A 94 4.96 8.19 -6.80
CA THR A 94 4.04 8.27 -5.66
C THR A 94 4.63 9.14 -4.55
N VAL A 95 3.82 10.05 -3.99
CA VAL A 95 4.18 10.90 -2.84
C VAL A 95 3.07 10.90 -1.79
N GLY A 96 3.38 11.37 -0.58
CA GLY A 96 2.40 11.47 0.51
C GLY A 96 1.93 10.11 1.01
N VAL A 97 2.84 9.13 1.10
CA VAL A 97 2.59 7.89 1.85
C VAL A 97 2.61 8.22 3.35
N LYS A 98 1.80 7.54 4.15
CA LYS A 98 1.80 7.72 5.61
C LYS A 98 3.14 7.23 6.19
N ASP A 99 3.74 8.02 7.07
CA ASP A 99 5.05 7.79 7.68
C ASP A 99 5.19 6.48 8.49
N TYR A 100 4.07 5.98 9.03
CA TYR A 100 4.01 4.70 9.74
C TYR A 100 3.67 3.50 8.84
N VAL A 101 3.53 3.71 7.52
CA VAL A 101 3.52 2.59 6.56
C VAL A 101 4.94 2.07 6.46
N GLU A 102 5.11 0.80 6.77
CA GLU A 102 6.40 0.14 6.71
C GLU A 102 6.43 -0.88 5.59
N PHE A 103 7.52 -0.89 4.84
CA PHE A 103 7.82 -1.95 3.89
C PHE A 103 9.04 -2.73 4.36
N ARG A 104 8.84 -4.00 4.75
CA ARG A 104 9.91 -4.88 5.26
C ARG A 104 10.65 -4.29 6.47
N ASN A 105 9.93 -3.68 7.40
CA ASN A 105 10.45 -2.98 8.60
C ASN A 105 11.30 -1.73 8.26
N VAL A 106 11.06 -1.13 7.10
CA VAL A 106 11.65 0.15 6.71
C VAL A 106 10.51 1.15 6.55
N PRO A 107 10.58 2.34 7.19
CA PRO A 107 9.61 3.40 6.95
C PRO A 107 9.55 3.76 5.47
N HIS A 108 8.35 4.03 4.96
CA HIS A 108 8.16 4.39 3.56
C HIS A 108 7.45 5.73 3.36
#